data_AF-A0A5R8Z0M0-F1
#
_entry.id   AF-A0A5R8Z0M0-F1
#
_cell.length_a   1.000
_cell.length_b   1.000
_cell.length_c   1.000
_cell.angle_alpha   90.00
_cell.angle_beta   90.00
_cell.angle_gamma   90.00
#
_symmetry.space_group_name_H-M   'P 1'
#
loop_
_entity.id
_entity.type
_entity.pdbx_description
1 polymer ?
#
loop_
_entity_poly.entity_id
_entity_poly.type
_entity_poly.pdbx_seq_one_letter_code
_entity_poly.pdbx_strand_id
1 'polypeptide(L)'
;MDVTSATLPGVATVHQCVTRDGRCFGVLVEKSGRRRLLFYDPAEPDTVLQAISLEQCEADQLADILHSRPVLDRLADLERRFTEFTEFTQAAFTEAAR
;
A
#
# COMPACT_ATOMS: atom_id res chain seq x y z
N MET A 1 3.02 -5.88 10.54
CA MET A 1 3.21 -6.56 9.26
C MET A 1 4.54 -6.08 8.78
N ASP A 2 5.42 -7.02 8.49
CA ASP A 2 6.75 -6.73 7.97
C ASP A 2 6.75 -7.04 6.47
N VAL A 3 7.38 -6.17 5.69
CA VAL A 3 7.41 -6.28 4.23
C VAL A 3 8.85 -6.22 3.76
N THR A 4 9.27 -7.25 3.04
CA THR A 4 10.59 -7.34 2.40
C THR A 4 10.39 -7.31 0.89
N SER A 5 11.14 -6.46 0.19
CA SER A 5 11.09 -6.38 -1.27
C SER A 5 12.37 -6.93 -1.89
N ALA A 6 12.22 -7.83 -2.87
CA ALA A 6 13.31 -8.30 -3.71
C ALA A 6 13.01 -7.94 -5.17
N THR A 7 13.93 -7.25 -5.82
CA THR A 7 13.83 -6.94 -7.25
C THR A 7 14.57 -8.01 -8.05
N LEU A 8 13.85 -8.67 -8.95
CA LEU A 8 14.42 -9.55 -9.97
C LEU A 8 14.78 -8.68 -11.19
N PRO A 9 16.08 -8.45 -11.47
CA PRO A 9 16.51 -7.51 -12.50
C PRO A 9 15.85 -7.78 -13.85
N GLY A 10 15.11 -6.80 -14.34
CA GLY A 10 14.44 -6.86 -15.65
C GLY A 10 13.15 -7.68 -15.71
N VAL A 11 12.75 -8.37 -14.63
CA VAL A 11 11.62 -9.32 -14.65
C VAL A 11 10.46 -8.83 -13.80
N ALA A 12 10.68 -8.69 -12.49
CA ALA A 12 9.62 -8.40 -11.54
C ALA A 12 10.16 -7.86 -10.21
N THR A 13 9.30 -7.27 -9.41
CA THR A 13 9.55 -7.00 -7.99
C THR A 13 8.64 -7.91 -7.16
N VAL A 14 9.21 -8.61 -6.20
CA VAL A 14 8.47 -9.43 -5.25
C VAL A 14 8.44 -8.72 -3.90
N HIS A 15 7.23 -8.49 -3.39
CA HIS A 15 6.99 -8.00 -2.04
C HIS A 15 6.53 -9.18 -1.19
N GLN A 16 7.35 -9.61 -0.25
CA GLN A 16 6.99 -10.64 0.71
C GLN A 16 6.49 -9.98 1.99
N CYS A 17 5.30 -10.37 2.42
CA CYS A 17 4.59 -9.80 3.56
C CYS A 17 4.43 -10.88 4.63
N VAL A 18 4.87 -10.57 5.85
CA VAL A 18 4.65 -11.41 7.03
C VAL A 18 3.65 -10.71 7.95
N THR A 19 2.52 -11.36 8.16
CA THR A 19 1.46 -10.86 9.04
C THR A 19 1.81 -11.06 10.52
N ARG A 20 1.05 -10.42 11.41
CA ARG A 20 1.30 -10.54 12.87
C ARG A 20 1.00 -11.94 13.42
N ASP A 21 0.11 -12.69 12.77
CA ASP A 21 -0.18 -14.10 13.04
C ASP A 21 0.85 -15.05 12.39
N GLY A 22 1.93 -14.53 11.80
CA GLY A 22 3.04 -15.31 11.26
C GLY A 22 2.80 -15.91 9.88
N ARG A 23 1.71 -15.53 9.18
CA ARG A 23 1.46 -15.98 7.81
C ARG A 23 2.28 -15.19 6.81
N CYS A 24 2.84 -15.90 5.84
CA CYS A 24 3.60 -15.32 4.75
C CYS A 24 2.77 -15.31 3.47
N PHE A 25 2.69 -14.17 2.80
CA PHE A 25 2.15 -14.05 1.44
C PHE A 25 3.00 -13.09 0.61
N GLY A 26 2.98 -13.26 -0.71
CA GLY A 26 3.78 -12.48 -1.64
C GLY A 26 2.93 -11.71 -2.64
N VAL A 27 3.44 -10.58 -3.10
CA VAL A 27 2.92 -9.82 -4.24
C VAL A 27 4.03 -9.68 -5.26
N LEU A 28 3.89 -10.36 -6.40
CA LEU A 28 4.82 -10.27 -7.52
C LEU A 28 4.27 -9.26 -8.52
N VAL A 29 5.05 -8.22 -8.81
CA VAL A 29 4.74 -7.18 -9.78
C VAL A 29 5.69 -7.35 -10.96
N GLU A 30 5.17 -7.86 -12.07
CA GLU A 30 5.94 -7.99 -13.30
C GLU A 30 6.16 -6.62 -13.94
N LYS A 31 7.24 -6.46 -14.68
CA LYS A 31 7.51 -5.25 -15.46
C LYS A 31 6.44 -4.96 -16.51
N SER A 32 5.72 -5.99 -16.96
CA SER A 32 4.57 -5.90 -17.88
C SER A 32 3.36 -5.17 -17.27
N GLY A 33 3.36 -4.95 -15.96
CA GLY A 33 2.22 -4.43 -15.21
C GLY A 33 1.29 -5.51 -14.67
N ARG A 34 1.51 -6.80 -15.01
CA ARG A 34 0.77 -7.91 -14.39
C ARG A 34 1.18 -8.10 -12.94
N ARG A 35 0.22 -8.41 -12.08
CA ARG A 35 0.46 -8.67 -10.66
C ARG A 35 0.04 -10.08 -10.33
N ARG A 36 0.72 -10.71 -9.38
CA ARG A 36 0.36 -12.04 -8.90
C ARG A 36 0.42 -12.06 -7.38
N LEU A 37 -0.63 -12.58 -6.76
CA LEU A 37 -0.64 -12.90 -5.32
C LEU A 37 -0.10 -14.30 -5.14
N LEU A 38 0.89 -14.44 -4.27
CA LEU A 38 1.54 -15.69 -3.92
C LEU A 38 1.13 -16.08 -2.50
N PHE A 39 0.65 -17.29 -2.33
CA PHE A 39 0.37 -17.89 -1.03
C PHE A 39 1.43 -18.95 -0.76
N TYR A 40 2.09 -18.84 0.38
CA TYR A 40 3.13 -19.78 0.79
C TYR A 40 2.55 -20.88 1.67
N ASP A 41 3.20 -22.05 1.65
CA ASP A 41 2.86 -23.14 2.55
C ASP A 41 3.20 -22.73 4.01
N PRO A 42 2.26 -22.86 4.96
CA PRO A 42 2.55 -22.58 6.38
C PRO A 42 3.63 -23.49 6.99
N ALA A 43 3.82 -24.71 6.45
CA ALA A 43 4.83 -25.66 6.89
C ALA A 43 6.18 -25.44 6.19
N GLU A 44 6.18 -24.91 4.97
CA GLU A 44 7.38 -24.64 4.16
C GLU A 44 7.35 -23.19 3.60
N PRO A 45 7.93 -22.21 4.32
CA PRO A 45 7.81 -20.78 4.00
C PRO A 45 8.33 -20.34 2.63
N ASP A 46 9.12 -21.20 1.96
CA ASP A 46 9.70 -20.94 0.64
C ASP A 46 8.92 -21.62 -0.51
N THR A 47 7.93 -22.45 -0.18
CA THR A 47 7.12 -23.19 -1.16
C THR A 47 5.84 -22.41 -1.47
N VAL A 48 5.65 -22.05 -2.74
CA VAL A 48 4.41 -21.40 -3.21
C VAL A 48 3.31 -22.46 -3.32
N LEU A 49 2.30 -22.37 -2.46
CA LEU A 49 1.11 -23.22 -2.48
C LEU A 49 0.19 -22.84 -3.65
N GLN A 50 0.00 -21.53 -3.87
CA GLN A 50 -0.90 -21.03 -4.90
C GLN A 50 -0.45 -19.66 -5.40
N ALA A 51 -0.66 -19.41 -6.70
CA ALA A 51 -0.50 -18.11 -7.30
C ALA A 51 -1.79 -17.68 -8.01
N ILE A 52 -2.29 -16.49 -7.69
CA ILE A 52 -3.43 -15.87 -8.37
C ILE A 52 -2.89 -14.74 -9.24
N SER A 53 -3.05 -14.86 -10.56
CA SER A 53 -2.73 -13.78 -11.48
C SER A 53 -3.86 -12.76 -11.49
N LEU A 54 -3.50 -11.48 -11.41
CA LEU A 54 -4.42 -10.36 -11.47
C LEU A 54 -4.08 -9.51 -12.69
N GLU A 55 -5.12 -9.18 -13.44
CA GLU A 55 -5.04 -8.10 -14.42
C GLU A 55 -4.92 -6.74 -13.71
N GLN A 56 -4.55 -5.72 -14.48
CA GLN A 56 -4.37 -4.37 -13.97
C GLN A 56 -5.61 -3.88 -13.21
N CYS A 57 -6.81 -3.99 -13.82
CA CYS A 57 -8.07 -3.51 -13.23
C CYS A 57 -8.49 -4.31 -11.98
N GLU A 58 -8.18 -5.60 -11.91
CA GLU A 58 -8.49 -6.45 -10.76
C GLU A 58 -7.59 -6.10 -9.58
N ALA A 59 -6.31 -5.89 -9.85
CA ALA A 59 -5.35 -5.46 -8.84
C ALA A 59 -5.66 -4.05 -8.30
N ASP A 60 -6.11 -3.14 -9.17
CA ASP A 60 -6.50 -1.79 -8.74
C ASP A 60 -7.73 -1.85 -7.81
N GLN A 61 -8.75 -2.66 -8.14
CA GLN A 61 -9.90 -2.91 -7.25
C GLN A 61 -9.49 -3.58 -5.93
N LEU A 62 -8.58 -4.55 -5.97
CA LEU A 62 -8.06 -5.18 -4.75
C LEU A 62 -7.31 -4.19 -3.87
N ALA A 63 -6.52 -3.29 -4.47
CA ALA A 63 -5.82 -2.23 -3.74
C ALA A 63 -6.79 -1.29 -3.04
N ASP A 64 -7.92 -0.96 -3.68
CA ASP A 64 -9.00 -0.16 -3.08
C ASP A 64 -9.66 -0.88 -1.89
N ILE A 65 -9.95 -2.18 -2.03
CA ILE A 65 -10.53 -2.99 -0.94
C ILE A 65 -9.55 -3.08 0.26
N LEU A 66 -8.26 -3.30 -0.02
CA LEU A 66 -7.22 -3.40 1.00
C LEU A 66 -6.89 -2.03 1.64
N HIS A 67 -7.20 -0.93 0.95
CA HIS A 67 -7.16 0.40 1.52
C HIS A 67 -8.36 0.60 2.45
N SER A 68 -8.19 0.28 3.74
CA SER A 68 -9.19 0.48 4.81
C SER A 68 -9.60 1.95 5.06
N ARG A 69 -9.15 2.89 4.23
CA ARG A 69 -9.70 4.23 4.05
C ARG A 69 -9.61 4.57 2.56
N PRO A 70 -10.74 4.81 1.87
CA PRO A 70 -10.77 5.30 0.51
C PRO A 70 -9.79 6.46 0.32
N VAL A 71 -9.16 6.56 -0.84
CA VAL A 71 -8.25 7.66 -1.19
C VAL A 71 -8.92 9.03 -0.96
N LEU A 72 -10.24 9.11 -1.14
CA LEU A 72 -11.06 10.29 -0.85
C LEU A 72 -11.03 10.70 0.63
N ASP A 73 -11.05 9.75 1.56
CA ASP A 73 -11.00 10.05 3.01
C ASP A 73 -9.62 10.58 3.41
N ARG A 74 -8.56 10.09 2.78
CA ARG A 74 -7.20 10.62 2.99
C ARG A 74 -7.05 12.03 2.42
N LEU A 75 -7.67 12.30 1.27
CA LEU A 75 -7.69 13.64 0.68
C LEU A 75 -8.47 14.63 1.57
N ALA A 76 -9.64 14.23 2.08
CA ALA A 76 -10.42 15.03 3.01
C ALA A 76 -9.67 15.33 4.32
N ASP A 77 -8.93 14.34 4.86
CA ASP A 77 -8.06 14.55 6.02
C ASP A 77 -6.90 15.51 5.71
N LEU A 78 -6.36 15.49 4.48
CA LEU A 78 -5.30 16.40 4.05
C LEU A 78 -5.83 17.83 3.88
N GLU A 79 -7.00 18.00 3.26
CA GLU A 79 -7.68 19.30 3.10
C GLU A 79 -7.97 19.92 4.47
N ARG A 80 -8.53 19.16 5.41
CA ARG A 80 -8.80 19.62 6.78
C ARG A 80 -7.53 20.15 7.47
N ARG A 81 -6.43 19.40 7.42
CA ARG A 81 -5.15 19.81 8.02
C ARG A 81 -4.56 21.05 7.35
N PHE A 82 -4.77 21.21 6.04
CA PHE A 82 -4.33 22.40 5.33
C PHE A 82 -5.13 23.64 5.75
N THR A 83 -6.45 23.51 5.89
CA THR A 83 -7.32 24.57 6.42
C THR A 83 -6.88 25.00 7.82
N GLU A 84 -6.68 24.04 8.73
CA GLU A 84 -6.20 24.29 10.10
C GLU A 84 -4.85 25.03 10.12
N PHE A 85 -3.92 24.67 9.23
CA PHE A 85 -2.64 25.35 9.10
C PHE A 85 -2.79 26.80 8.59
N THR A 86 -3.64 27.01 7.59
CA THR A 86 -3.89 28.35 7.05
C THR A 86 -4.55 29.27 8.07
N GLU A 87 -5.51 28.77 8.86
CA GLU A 87 -6.15 29.51 9.94
C GLU A 87 -5.15 29.91 11.03
N PHE A 88 -4.22 29.02 11.39
CA PHE A 88 -3.14 29.33 12.32
C PHE A 88 -2.21 30.43 11.80
N THR A 89 -1.84 30.39 10.52
CA THR A 89 -0.99 31.44 9.93
C THR A 89 -1.67 32.80 9.84
N GLN A 90 -3.00 32.83 9.64
CA GLN A 90 -3.78 34.07 9.56
C GLN A 90 -4.00 34.71 10.94
N ALA A 91 -4.20 33.89 11.97
CA ALA A 91 -4.29 34.35 13.36
C ALA A 91 -2.96 34.96 13.84
N ALA A 92 -1.83 34.30 13.56
CA ALA A 92 -0.50 34.78 13.94
C ALA A 92 -0.13 36.12 13.28
N PHE A 93 -0.55 36.34 12.03
CA PHE A 93 -0.31 37.62 11.33
C PHE A 93 -1.21 38.76 11.83
N THR A 94 -2.43 38.45 12.26
CA THR A 94 -3.38 39.46 12.77
C THR A 94 -3.00 39.94 14.16
N GLU A 95 -2.39 39.08 14.99
CA GLU A 95 -1.90 39.43 16.33
C GLU A 95 -0.59 40.23 16.30
N ALA A 96 0.27 40.03 15.29
CA ALA A 96 1.50 40.80 15.10
C ALA A 96 1.28 42.23 14.54
N ALA A 97 0.08 42.53 14.04
CA ALA A 97 -0.29 43.83 13.48
C ALA A 97 -1.04 44.74 14.47
N ARG A 98 -1.14 44.35 15.74
CA ARG A 98 -1.79 45.08 16.83
C ARG A 98 -0.77 45.56 17.85
#